data_AF-M0EIU0-F1
#
_entry.id   AF-M0EIU0-F1
#
_cell.length_a   1.000
_cell.length_b   1.000
_cell.length_c   1.000
_cell.angle_alpha   90.00
_cell.angle_beta   90.00
_cell.angle_gamma   90.00
#
_symmetry.space_group_name_H-M   'P 1'
#
loop_
_entity.id
_entity.type
_entity.pdbx_description
1 polymer ?
#
loop_
_entity_poly.entity_id
_entity_poly.type
_entity_poly.pdbx_seq_one_letter_code
_entity_poly.pdbx_strand_id
1 'polypeptide(L)'
;MGAADGAVGAVAVAGTLEPYLGPVTGIVVDAAIFLVVVAATYVIYKSVVTSILRRVFDRQGLDEHARRPLQKIVAFLVLFAGVTVAFGAAGYQGFLRSLATIAAAATLAIGFALQDVIKNFVAGVFIYTDKPFRIGDWIEWNGNSGVVEDISFRVTRVRTFDNELLTVPNHALTSDVVKNPVAKKTLRLKFVFGIDYEDDVETATDIIVEEAEKSDAILEDPAPSVRLTELADSYVGLQSRIWIDDPSRADFVKARADYVKAVKQRFDEEGISIPFPQRTVSGRNEWTDPSSFGGASDGGVDGGSQA
;
A
#
# COMPACT_ATOMS: atom_id res chain seq x y z
N MET A 1 43.54 20.44 -3.40
CA MET A 1 44.76 21.23 -3.67
C MET A 1 44.62 22.74 -3.45
N GLY A 2 43.41 23.32 -3.27
CA GLY A 2 43.24 24.78 -3.10
C GLY A 2 43.29 25.36 -1.67
N ALA A 3 43.35 24.54 -0.62
CA ALA A 3 43.40 25.03 0.76
C ALA A 3 44.80 25.52 1.18
N ALA A 4 45.86 25.05 0.52
CA ALA A 4 47.24 25.45 0.83
C ALA A 4 47.57 26.85 0.26
N ASP A 5 47.11 27.18 -0.95
CA ASP A 5 47.36 28.50 -1.58
C ASP A 5 46.65 29.66 -0.85
N GLY A 6 45.44 29.43 -0.33
CA GLY A 6 44.73 30.43 0.47
C GLY A 6 45.45 30.77 1.77
N ALA A 7 46.08 29.77 2.41
CA ALA A 7 46.88 29.96 3.61
C ALA A 7 48.17 30.75 3.32
N VAL A 8 48.82 30.51 2.18
CA VAL A 8 50.04 31.24 1.77
C VAL A 8 49.75 32.72 1.48
N GLY A 9 48.63 33.02 0.82
CA GLY A 9 48.20 34.41 0.58
C GLY A 9 47.81 35.17 1.84
N ALA A 10 47.08 34.52 2.76
CA ALA A 10 46.70 35.13 4.04
C ALA A 10 47.93 35.44 4.93
N VAL A 11 48.93 34.56 4.93
CA VAL A 11 50.19 34.74 5.67
C VAL A 11 51.01 35.90 5.09
N ALA A 12 51.06 36.05 3.76
CA ALA A 12 51.76 37.17 3.11
C ALA A 12 51.10 38.53 3.43
N VAL A 13 49.77 38.60 3.43
CA VAL A 13 49.02 39.82 3.78
C VAL A 13 49.19 40.17 5.26
N ALA A 14 49.15 39.18 6.15
CA ALA A 14 49.37 39.38 7.58
C ALA A 14 50.76 39.98 7.87
N GLY A 15 51.83 39.46 7.25
CA GLY A 15 53.20 39.97 7.45
C GLY A 15 53.41 41.43 6.99
N THR A 16 52.63 41.90 6.00
CA THR A 16 52.71 43.31 5.55
C THR A 16 51.99 44.30 6.46
N LEU A 17 51.00 43.83 7.22
CA LEU A 17 50.17 44.65 8.10
C LEU A 17 50.64 44.63 9.57
N GLU A 18 51.45 43.63 9.93
CA GLU A 18 52.03 43.43 11.26
C GLU A 18 52.74 44.67 11.86
N PRO A 19 53.49 45.48 11.08
CA PRO A 19 54.12 46.70 11.58
C PRO A 19 53.15 47.81 12.00
N TYR A 20 51.91 47.80 11.49
CA TYR A 20 50.90 48.85 11.71
C TYR A 20 49.86 48.46 12.76
N LEU A 21 49.55 47.17 12.85
CA LEU A 21 48.45 46.65 13.67
C LEU A 21 48.94 45.79 14.85
N GLY A 22 50.21 45.36 14.87
CA GLY A 22 50.78 44.59 15.98
C GLY A 22 50.00 43.30 16.27
N PRO A 23 49.72 42.95 17.54
CA PRO A 23 49.14 41.65 17.92
C PRO A 23 47.71 41.41 17.43
N VAL A 24 47.01 42.44 16.94
CA VAL A 24 45.64 42.29 16.41
C VAL A 24 45.58 42.00 14.91
N THR A 25 46.73 41.99 14.21
CA THR A 25 46.80 41.79 12.75
C THR A 25 46.11 40.49 12.30
N GLY A 26 46.33 39.38 13.00
CA GLY A 26 45.69 38.10 12.67
C GLY A 26 44.16 38.14 12.77
N ILE A 27 43.64 38.77 13.83
CA ILE A 27 42.19 38.93 14.05
C ILE A 27 41.57 39.76 12.92
N VAL A 28 42.26 40.82 12.48
CA VAL A 28 41.77 41.69 11.40
C VAL A 28 41.79 40.96 10.06
N VAL A 29 42.83 40.18 9.77
CA VAL A 29 42.93 39.39 8.53
C VAL A 29 41.87 38.29 8.50
N ASP A 30 41.67 37.54 9.60
CA ASP A 30 40.65 36.50 9.70
C ASP A 30 39.23 37.07 9.54
N ALA A 31 38.95 38.20 10.19
CA ALA A 31 37.67 38.90 10.05
C ALA A 31 37.45 39.40 8.61
N ALA A 32 38.49 39.91 7.94
CA ALA A 32 38.42 40.34 6.55
C ALA A 32 38.15 39.15 5.61
N ILE A 33 38.84 38.02 5.79
CA ILE A 33 38.62 36.79 5.02
C ILE A 33 37.18 36.30 5.22
N PHE A 34 36.69 36.26 6.46
CA PHE A 34 35.31 35.88 6.76
C PHE A 34 34.30 36.75 5.99
N LEU A 35 34.43 38.08 6.08
CA LEU A 35 33.53 39.01 5.42
C LEU A 35 33.59 38.88 3.89
N VAL A 36 34.77 38.70 3.31
CA VAL A 36 34.94 38.50 1.87
C VAL A 36 34.26 37.21 1.41
N VAL A 37 34.41 36.10 2.14
CA VAL A 37 33.78 34.82 1.78
C VAL A 37 32.26 34.89 1.91
N VAL A 38 31.74 35.53 2.96
CA VAL A 38 30.29 35.76 3.13
C VAL A 38 29.75 36.65 2.01
N ALA A 39 30.42 37.75 1.69
CA ALA A 39 30.02 38.64 0.60
C ALA A 39 30.06 37.93 -0.76
N ALA A 40 31.11 37.17 -1.04
CA ALA A 40 31.23 36.35 -2.24
C ALA A 40 30.08 35.32 -2.33
N THR A 41 29.77 34.64 -1.22
CA THR A 41 28.66 33.68 -1.19
C THR A 41 27.31 34.37 -1.44
N TYR A 42 27.07 35.54 -0.84
CA TYR A 42 25.85 36.31 -1.09
C TYR A 42 25.73 36.75 -2.55
N VAL A 43 26.83 37.19 -3.17
CA VAL A 43 26.88 37.54 -4.60
C VAL A 43 26.62 36.31 -5.47
N ILE A 44 27.23 35.17 -5.17
CA ILE A 44 26.98 33.91 -5.90
C ILE A 44 25.52 33.48 -5.76
N TYR A 45 24.97 33.52 -4.55
CA TYR A 45 23.56 33.23 -4.31
C TYR A 45 22.67 34.13 -5.17
N LYS A 46 22.87 35.45 -5.10
CA LYS A 46 22.04 36.43 -5.80
C LYS A 46 22.18 36.33 -7.32
N SER A 47 23.39 36.17 -7.85
CA SER A 47 23.65 36.19 -9.29
C SER A 47 23.40 34.85 -9.96
N VAL A 48 23.85 33.75 -9.35
CA VAL A 48 23.83 32.42 -9.96
C VAL A 48 22.63 31.61 -9.45
N VAL A 49 22.55 31.40 -8.13
CA VAL A 49 21.55 30.47 -7.56
C VAL A 49 20.13 30.97 -7.81
N THR A 50 19.83 32.25 -7.56
CA THR A 50 18.46 32.75 -7.82
C THR A 50 18.09 32.69 -9.30
N SER A 51 19.05 32.90 -10.20
CA SER A 51 18.82 32.82 -11.65
C SER A 51 18.48 31.38 -12.07
N ILE A 52 19.22 30.39 -11.56
CA ILE A 52 18.96 28.96 -11.80
C ILE A 52 17.60 28.56 -11.22
N LEU A 53 17.33 28.92 -9.96
CA LEU A 53 16.06 28.58 -9.30
C LEU A 53 14.87 29.15 -10.06
N ARG A 54 14.94 30.42 -10.49
CA ARG A 54 13.88 31.02 -11.31
C ARG A 54 13.66 30.24 -12.60
N ARG A 55 14.75 29.93 -13.32
CA ARG A 55 14.71 29.13 -14.57
C ARG A 55 14.05 27.76 -14.38
N VAL A 56 14.36 27.08 -13.27
CA VAL A 56 13.81 25.75 -12.97
C VAL A 56 12.35 25.83 -12.56
N PHE A 57 12.00 26.76 -11.67
CA PHE A 57 10.62 26.93 -11.19
C PHE A 57 9.66 27.34 -12.30
N ASP A 58 10.09 28.23 -13.20
CA ASP A 58 9.28 28.67 -14.34
C ASP A 58 9.08 27.52 -15.34
N ARG A 59 10.07 26.62 -15.53
CA ARG A 59 9.96 25.43 -16.38
C ARG A 59 9.02 24.37 -15.81
N GLN A 60 8.94 24.26 -14.49
CA GLN A 60 8.06 23.29 -13.83
C GLN A 60 6.66 23.84 -13.57
N GLY A 61 6.38 25.10 -13.92
CA GLY A 61 5.06 25.71 -13.70
C GLY A 61 4.68 25.79 -12.22
N LEU A 62 5.64 25.97 -11.32
CA LEU A 62 5.36 26.02 -9.89
C LEU A 62 4.62 27.30 -9.52
N ASP A 63 3.49 27.16 -8.85
CA ASP A 63 2.73 28.29 -8.30
C ASP A 63 3.52 29.05 -7.24
N GLU A 64 3.16 30.33 -7.06
CA GLU A 64 3.86 31.23 -6.14
C GLU A 64 3.87 30.72 -4.68
N HIS A 65 2.86 29.91 -4.31
CA HIS A 65 2.72 29.26 -3.00
C HIS A 65 3.83 28.24 -2.73
N ALA A 66 4.31 27.52 -3.76
CA ALA A 66 5.42 26.57 -3.62
C ALA A 66 6.78 27.25 -3.84
N ARG A 67 6.83 28.25 -4.74
CA ARG A 67 8.06 28.96 -5.11
C ARG A 67 8.71 29.66 -3.93
N ARG A 68 7.93 30.41 -3.14
CA ARG A 68 8.47 31.23 -2.04
C ARG A 68 9.10 30.38 -0.92
N PRO A 69 8.45 29.33 -0.38
CA PRO A 69 9.08 28.45 0.62
C PRO A 69 10.33 27.78 0.09
N LEU A 70 10.30 27.25 -1.14
CA LEU A 70 11.44 26.53 -1.70
C LEU A 70 12.65 27.44 -1.94
N GLN A 71 12.42 28.67 -2.43
CA GLN A 71 13.49 29.66 -2.55
C GLN A 71 14.10 30.03 -1.20
N LYS A 72 13.30 30.15 -0.13
CA LYS A 72 13.80 30.41 1.23
C LYS A 72 14.64 29.24 1.75
N ILE A 73 14.23 28.00 1.51
CA ILE A 73 14.99 26.80 1.91
C ILE A 73 16.34 26.80 1.20
N VAL A 74 16.37 26.99 -0.12
CA VAL A 74 17.64 27.01 -0.86
C VAL A 74 18.51 28.20 -0.44
N ALA A 75 17.92 29.37 -0.21
CA ALA A 75 18.65 30.54 0.31
C ALA A 75 19.31 30.23 1.65
N PHE A 76 18.55 29.64 2.57
CA PHE A 76 19.04 29.22 3.87
C PHE A 76 20.20 28.24 3.73
N LEU A 77 20.06 27.19 2.92
CA LEU A 77 21.10 26.17 2.73
C LEU A 77 22.39 26.75 2.12
N VAL A 78 22.27 27.59 1.10
CA VAL A 78 23.43 28.21 0.43
C VAL A 78 24.14 29.19 1.36
N LEU A 79 23.39 30.06 2.05
CA LEU A 79 23.98 31.01 3.00
C LEU A 79 24.59 30.30 4.20
N PHE A 80 23.92 29.25 4.73
CA PHE A 80 24.45 28.43 5.80
C PHE A 80 25.76 27.76 5.40
N ALA A 81 25.82 27.13 4.22
CA ALA A 81 27.05 26.55 3.68
C ALA A 81 28.15 27.61 3.49
N GLY A 82 27.79 28.81 2.99
CA GLY A 82 28.68 29.95 2.85
C GLY A 82 29.30 30.40 4.15
N VAL A 83 28.49 30.53 5.20
CA VAL A 83 28.94 30.88 6.55
C VAL A 83 29.85 29.79 7.11
N THR A 84 29.52 28.51 6.92
CA THR A 84 30.41 27.40 7.33
C THR A 84 31.77 27.47 6.64
N VAL A 85 31.80 27.73 5.32
CA VAL A 85 33.05 27.91 4.57
C VAL A 85 33.81 29.15 5.05
N ALA A 86 33.13 30.26 5.34
CA ALA A 86 33.74 31.49 5.84
C ALA A 86 34.42 31.28 7.20
N PHE A 87 33.78 30.59 8.14
CA PHE A 87 34.41 30.23 9.42
C PHE A 87 35.63 29.31 9.25
N GLY A 88 35.59 28.39 8.27
CA GLY A 88 36.72 27.51 7.98
C GLY A 88 37.92 28.26 7.37
N ALA A 89 37.64 29.19 6.45
CA ALA A 89 38.64 30.02 5.79
C ALA A 89 39.29 31.04 6.74
N ALA A 90 38.54 31.56 7.71
CA ALA A 90 38.99 32.52 8.71
C ALA A 90 39.64 31.88 9.96
N GLY A 91 40.08 30.62 9.88
CA GLY A 91 40.82 29.96 10.98
C GLY A 91 39.98 29.53 12.19
N TYR A 92 38.66 29.77 12.22
CA TYR A 92 37.77 29.45 13.35
C TYR A 92 37.34 27.97 13.43
N GLN A 93 38.22 27.04 13.06
CA GLN A 93 37.92 25.61 13.00
C GLN A 93 37.49 25.02 14.36
N GLY A 94 38.04 25.53 15.47
CA GLY A 94 37.68 25.08 16.82
C GLY A 94 36.21 25.37 17.17
N PHE A 95 35.71 26.55 16.77
CA PHE A 95 34.31 26.94 16.95
C PHE A 95 33.37 26.15 16.04
N LEU A 96 33.78 25.86 14.80
CA LEU A 96 33.03 24.97 13.91
C LEU A 96 32.89 23.56 14.50
N ARG A 97 33.93 23.02 15.12
CA ARG A 97 33.90 21.70 15.76
C ARG A 97 32.92 21.67 16.94
N SER A 98 32.84 22.72 17.75
CA SER A 98 31.88 22.76 18.87
C SER A 98 30.43 22.86 18.37
N LEU A 99 30.17 23.64 17.31
CA LEU A 99 28.86 23.69 16.68
C LEU A 99 28.48 22.40 15.93
N ALA A 100 29.46 21.67 15.41
CA ALA A 100 29.22 20.44 14.66
C ALA A 100 28.48 19.38 15.50
N THR A 101 28.77 19.27 16.80
CA THR A 101 28.07 18.34 17.69
C THR A 101 26.59 18.69 17.83
N ILE A 102 26.27 19.98 17.98
CA ILE A 102 24.88 20.46 18.07
C ILE A 102 24.18 20.27 16.72
N ALA A 103 24.86 20.59 15.63
CA ALA A 103 24.34 20.39 14.27
C ALA A 103 24.08 18.91 13.97
N ALA A 104 24.94 18.00 14.44
CA ALA A 104 24.74 16.56 14.28
C ALA A 104 23.49 16.08 15.05
N ALA A 105 23.33 16.51 16.30
CA ALA A 105 22.14 16.20 17.09
C ALA A 105 20.86 16.77 16.45
N ALA A 106 20.90 18.02 15.98
CA ALA A 106 19.77 18.64 15.27
C ALA A 106 19.44 17.91 13.97
N THR A 107 20.46 17.48 13.21
CA THR A 107 20.28 16.72 11.96
C THR A 107 19.62 15.37 12.21
N LEU A 108 20.03 14.66 13.27
CA LEU A 108 19.37 13.40 13.68
C LEU A 108 17.91 13.63 14.08
N ALA A 109 17.62 14.67 14.88
CA ALA A 109 16.26 15.00 15.29
C ALA A 109 15.36 15.33 14.07
N ILE A 110 15.88 16.13 13.14
CA ILE A 110 15.19 16.43 11.86
C ILE A 110 14.99 15.15 11.05
N GLY A 111 16.01 14.29 10.96
CA GLY A 111 15.93 13.00 10.25
C GLY A 111 14.82 12.10 10.80
N PHE A 112 14.70 11.99 12.12
CA PHE A 112 13.60 11.26 12.75
C PHE A 112 12.24 11.92 12.48
N ALA A 113 12.16 13.24 12.50
CA ALA A 113 10.93 13.95 12.18
C ALA A 113 10.48 13.78 10.73
N LEU A 114 11.43 13.59 9.78
CA LEU A 114 11.14 13.39 8.36
C LEU A 114 11.07 11.91 7.94
N GLN A 115 11.23 10.98 8.87
CA GLN A 115 11.36 9.56 8.56
C GLN A 115 10.20 9.04 7.69
N ASP A 116 8.96 9.41 8.02
CA ASP A 116 7.79 8.93 7.26
C ASP A 116 7.64 9.59 5.89
N VAL A 117 8.10 10.84 5.73
CA VAL A 117 8.14 11.49 4.42
C VAL A 117 9.11 10.76 3.50
N ILE A 118 10.31 10.42 4.02
CA ILE A 118 11.34 9.70 3.27
C ILE A 118 10.85 8.28 2.91
N LYS A 119 10.25 7.54 3.85
CA LYS A 119 9.67 6.21 3.57
C LYS A 119 8.67 6.25 2.41
N ASN A 120 7.73 7.20 2.44
CA ASN A 120 6.73 7.33 1.39
C ASN A 120 7.32 7.73 0.04
N PHE A 121 8.33 8.61 0.04
CA PHE A 121 9.03 9.00 -1.17
C PHE A 121 9.74 7.80 -1.82
N VAL A 122 10.52 7.06 -1.04
CA VAL A 122 11.24 5.87 -1.51
C VAL A 122 10.26 4.80 -2.01
N ALA A 123 9.15 4.57 -1.29
CA ALA A 123 8.09 3.68 -1.74
C ALA A 123 7.49 4.12 -3.09
N GLY A 124 7.26 5.43 -3.27
CA GLY A 124 6.80 5.98 -4.56
C GLY A 124 7.77 5.71 -5.71
N VAL A 125 9.08 5.83 -5.47
CA VAL A 125 10.12 5.50 -6.46
C VAL A 125 10.09 4.02 -6.84
N PHE A 126 9.89 3.12 -5.87
CA PHE A 126 9.75 1.68 -6.16
C PHE A 126 8.47 1.36 -6.94
N ILE A 127 7.33 1.96 -6.58
CA ILE A 127 6.09 1.79 -7.35
C ILE A 127 6.32 2.21 -8.81
N TYR A 128 7.01 3.33 -9.04
CA TYR A 128 7.30 3.81 -10.39
C TYR A 128 8.25 2.90 -11.19
N THR A 129 9.29 2.37 -10.52
CA THR A 129 10.36 1.61 -11.16
C THR A 129 9.95 0.15 -11.38
N ASP A 130 9.47 -0.51 -10.33
CA ASP A 130 9.14 -1.94 -10.34
C ASP A 130 7.73 -2.19 -10.89
N LYS A 131 6.86 -1.16 -10.88
CA LYS A 131 5.49 -1.19 -11.40
C LYS A 131 4.69 -2.41 -10.91
N PRO A 132 4.58 -2.64 -9.60
CA PRO A 132 3.75 -3.73 -9.05
C PRO A 132 2.26 -3.58 -9.43
N PHE A 133 1.85 -2.34 -9.69
CA PHE A 133 0.57 -1.95 -10.28
C PHE A 133 0.74 -0.62 -11.03
N ARG A 134 -0.24 -0.28 -11.87
CA ARG A 134 -0.27 0.93 -12.69
C ARG A 134 -1.56 1.71 -12.47
N ILE A 135 -1.56 2.96 -12.91
CA ILE A 135 -2.80 3.75 -13.02
C ILE A 135 -3.77 3.00 -13.94
N GLY A 136 -5.00 2.83 -13.48
CA GLY A 136 -6.04 2.03 -14.14
C GLY A 136 -6.16 0.60 -13.62
N ASP A 137 -5.16 0.08 -12.90
CA ASP A 137 -5.25 -1.27 -12.35
C ASP A 137 -6.25 -1.32 -11.19
N TRP A 138 -7.04 -2.39 -11.15
CA TRP A 138 -7.75 -2.79 -9.93
C TRP A 138 -6.75 -3.44 -8.96
N ILE A 139 -6.70 -2.93 -7.73
CA ILE A 139 -5.88 -3.48 -6.66
C ILE A 139 -6.71 -3.78 -5.40
N GLU A 140 -6.23 -4.74 -4.60
CA GLU A 140 -6.75 -5.07 -3.27
C GLU A 140 -5.60 -5.01 -2.26
N TRP A 141 -5.81 -4.32 -1.13
CA TRP A 141 -4.81 -4.19 -0.06
C TRP A 141 -5.52 -4.00 1.29
N ASN A 142 -5.06 -4.66 2.35
CA ASN A 142 -5.55 -4.45 3.74
C ASN A 142 -7.08 -4.38 3.87
N GLY A 143 -7.82 -5.26 3.18
CA GLY A 143 -9.29 -5.30 3.17
C GLY A 143 -9.98 -4.23 2.31
N ASN A 144 -9.22 -3.30 1.72
CA ASN A 144 -9.71 -2.31 0.77
C ASN A 144 -9.54 -2.81 -0.67
N SER A 145 -10.35 -2.27 -1.58
CA SER A 145 -10.22 -2.53 -3.01
C SER A 145 -10.68 -1.33 -3.84
N GLY A 146 -10.06 -1.15 -5.00
CA GLY A 146 -10.42 -0.06 -5.90
C GLY A 146 -9.49 0.04 -7.10
N VAL A 147 -9.71 1.07 -7.92
CA VAL A 147 -8.94 1.35 -9.14
C VAL A 147 -7.95 2.48 -8.88
N VAL A 148 -6.69 2.28 -9.23
CA VAL A 148 -5.65 3.30 -9.07
C VAL A 148 -5.90 4.46 -10.04
N GLU A 149 -6.07 5.68 -9.53
CA GLU A 149 -6.29 6.87 -10.36
C GLU A 149 -5.02 7.69 -10.59
N ASP A 150 -4.18 7.79 -9.56
CA ASP A 150 -2.94 8.58 -9.62
C ASP A 150 -1.89 8.01 -8.68
N ILE A 151 -0.63 8.08 -9.09
CA ILE A 151 0.53 7.71 -8.28
C ILE A 151 1.42 8.94 -8.16
N SER A 152 1.34 9.61 -7.02
CA SER A 152 2.18 10.75 -6.67
C SER A 152 3.44 10.31 -5.89
N PHE A 153 4.40 11.21 -5.68
CA PHE A 153 5.66 10.88 -4.98
C PHE A 153 5.48 10.28 -3.58
N ARG A 154 4.45 10.71 -2.82
CA ARG A 154 4.24 10.25 -1.43
C ARG A 154 2.97 9.43 -1.21
N VAL A 155 2.00 9.55 -2.11
CA VAL A 155 0.67 8.93 -1.97
C VAL A 155 0.21 8.38 -3.31
N THR A 156 -0.61 7.35 -3.26
CA THR A 156 -1.37 6.80 -4.37
C THR A 156 -2.85 7.07 -4.11
N ARG A 157 -3.56 7.57 -5.12
CA ARG A 157 -5.00 7.79 -5.06
C ARG A 157 -5.71 6.59 -5.67
N VAL A 158 -6.64 6.01 -4.92
CA VAL A 158 -7.40 4.84 -5.34
C VAL A 158 -8.88 5.16 -5.19
N ARG A 159 -9.65 4.99 -6.27
CA ARG A 159 -11.10 5.13 -6.24
C ARG A 159 -11.76 3.81 -5.91
N THR A 160 -12.56 3.77 -4.85
CA THR A 160 -13.34 2.59 -4.48
C THR A 160 -14.44 2.32 -5.50
N PHE A 161 -15.05 1.13 -5.45
CA PHE A 161 -16.18 0.82 -6.31
C PHE A 161 -17.46 1.60 -5.94
N ASP A 162 -17.49 2.20 -4.75
CA ASP A 162 -18.53 3.12 -4.28
C ASP A 162 -18.24 4.59 -4.63
N ASN A 163 -17.25 4.83 -5.51
CA ASN A 163 -16.86 6.16 -6.01
C ASN A 163 -16.25 7.09 -4.94
N GLU A 164 -15.62 6.53 -3.91
CA GLU A 164 -14.88 7.28 -2.89
C GLU A 164 -13.39 7.35 -3.25
N LEU A 165 -12.75 8.49 -2.99
CA LEU A 165 -11.32 8.68 -3.28
C LEU A 165 -10.48 8.43 -2.03
N LEU A 166 -9.78 7.30 -1.99
CA LEU A 166 -8.82 6.99 -0.94
C LEU A 166 -7.45 7.58 -1.28
N THR A 167 -6.88 8.33 -0.35
CA THR A 167 -5.49 8.83 -0.45
C THR A 167 -4.60 7.96 0.43
N VAL A 168 -3.86 7.04 -0.20
CA VAL A 168 -3.08 6.02 0.50
C VAL A 168 -1.60 6.41 0.49
N PRO A 169 -0.93 6.50 1.65
CA PRO A 169 0.52 6.66 1.68
C PRO A 169 1.23 5.55 0.92
N ASN A 170 2.21 5.88 0.07
CA ASN A 170 2.86 4.88 -0.78
C ASN A 170 3.47 3.74 0.02
N HIS A 171 4.04 4.03 1.20
CA HIS A 171 4.62 2.97 2.03
C HIS A 171 3.58 1.92 2.43
N ALA A 172 2.31 2.28 2.63
CA ALA A 172 1.26 1.33 2.97
C ALA A 172 0.92 0.36 1.82
N LEU A 173 1.26 0.72 0.57
CA LEU A 173 1.10 -0.14 -0.62
C LEU A 173 2.36 -0.91 -0.98
N THR A 174 3.47 -0.67 -0.29
CA THR A 174 4.74 -1.38 -0.52
C THR A 174 5.21 -2.19 0.68
N SER A 175 4.69 -1.89 1.88
CA SER A 175 5.05 -2.59 3.11
C SER A 175 4.28 -3.90 3.32
N ASP A 176 3.06 -3.99 2.77
CA ASP A 176 2.20 -5.17 2.89
C ASP A 176 1.92 -5.82 1.51
N VAL A 177 1.28 -6.99 1.54
CA VAL A 177 0.86 -7.69 0.32
C VAL A 177 -0.23 -6.89 -0.39
N VAL A 178 0.06 -6.47 -1.62
CA VAL A 178 -0.91 -5.90 -2.55
C VAL A 178 -1.23 -6.93 -3.62
N LYS A 179 -2.51 -7.24 -3.78
CA LYS A 179 -3.00 -8.12 -4.83
C LYS A 179 -3.42 -7.24 -6.02
N ASN A 180 -2.86 -7.55 -7.19
CA ASN A 180 -3.25 -6.96 -8.47
C ASN A 180 -3.88 -8.07 -9.34
N PRO A 181 -5.22 -8.23 -9.32
CA PRO A 181 -5.89 -9.31 -10.06
C PRO A 181 -5.67 -9.23 -11.57
N VAL A 182 -5.43 -8.04 -12.10
CA VAL A 182 -5.31 -7.78 -13.55
C VAL A 182 -3.87 -7.83 -14.07
N ALA A 183 -2.88 -7.98 -13.17
CA ALA A 183 -1.45 -7.99 -13.53
C ALA A 183 -1.05 -9.05 -14.56
N LYS A 184 -1.83 -10.15 -14.68
CA LYS A 184 -1.48 -11.30 -15.52
C LYS A 184 -2.35 -11.46 -16.77
N LYS A 185 -3.12 -10.44 -17.16
CA LYS A 185 -4.11 -10.44 -18.26
C LYS A 185 -5.22 -11.45 -18.06
N THR A 186 -4.93 -12.71 -17.78
CA THR A 186 -5.96 -13.69 -17.45
C THR A 186 -6.26 -13.72 -15.95
N LEU A 187 -7.54 -13.89 -15.62
CA LEU A 187 -8.00 -14.04 -14.23
C LEU A 187 -8.84 -15.30 -14.08
N ARG A 188 -8.50 -16.13 -13.10
CA ARG A 188 -9.29 -17.33 -12.79
C ARG A 188 -10.45 -17.00 -11.86
N LEU A 189 -11.66 -17.31 -12.30
CA LEU A 189 -12.88 -17.28 -11.51
C LEU A 189 -13.16 -18.68 -10.94
N LYS A 190 -13.68 -18.72 -9.71
CA LYS A 190 -14.18 -19.94 -9.09
C LYS A 190 -15.63 -19.76 -8.66
N PHE A 191 -16.44 -20.78 -8.86
CA PHE A 191 -17.80 -20.86 -8.35
C PHE A 191 -18.11 -22.29 -7.93
N VAL A 192 -18.80 -22.46 -6.80
CA VAL A 192 -19.24 -23.78 -6.33
C VAL A 192 -20.72 -23.91 -6.62
N PHE A 193 -21.08 -24.89 -7.44
CA PHE A 193 -22.46 -25.29 -7.66
C PHE A 193 -22.77 -26.46 -6.72
N GLY A 194 -23.80 -26.31 -5.89
CA GLY A 194 -24.28 -27.38 -5.01
C GLY A 194 -25.44 -28.10 -5.67
N ILE A 195 -25.29 -29.41 -5.85
CA ILE A 195 -26.34 -30.30 -6.37
C ILE A 195 -26.85 -31.24 -5.27
N ASP A 196 -28.01 -31.85 -5.45
CA ASP A 196 -28.52 -32.84 -4.49
C ASP A 196 -27.63 -34.10 -4.49
N TYR A 197 -27.67 -34.87 -3.41
CA TYR A 197 -26.93 -36.14 -3.30
C TYR A 197 -27.48 -37.22 -4.24
N GLU A 198 -28.73 -37.08 -4.68
CA GLU A 198 -29.37 -37.99 -5.62
C GLU A 198 -29.10 -37.64 -7.10
N ASP A 199 -28.55 -36.44 -7.37
CA ASP A 199 -28.26 -35.98 -8.73
C ASP A 199 -26.98 -36.63 -9.30
N ASP A 200 -26.94 -36.80 -10.63
CA ASP A 200 -25.78 -37.34 -11.35
C ASP A 200 -24.66 -36.30 -11.49
N VAL A 201 -23.50 -36.59 -10.88
CA VAL A 201 -22.36 -35.67 -10.79
C VAL A 201 -21.73 -35.41 -12.15
N GLU A 202 -21.65 -36.43 -13.00
CA GLU A 202 -21.10 -36.38 -14.35
C GLU A 202 -21.97 -35.48 -15.24
N THR A 203 -23.28 -35.70 -15.27
CA THR A 203 -24.24 -34.88 -16.02
C THR A 203 -24.19 -33.41 -15.58
N ALA A 204 -24.18 -33.15 -14.27
CA ALA A 204 -24.04 -31.79 -13.76
C ALA A 204 -22.71 -31.16 -14.14
N THR A 205 -21.61 -31.94 -14.13
CA THR A 205 -20.28 -31.49 -14.55
C THR A 205 -20.26 -31.09 -16.03
N ASP A 206 -20.83 -31.93 -16.89
CA ASP A 206 -20.87 -31.68 -18.33
C ASP A 206 -21.66 -30.40 -18.65
N ILE A 207 -22.83 -30.21 -18.02
CA ILE A 207 -23.62 -28.97 -18.17
C ILE A 207 -22.81 -27.74 -17.75
N ILE A 208 -22.11 -27.79 -16.61
CA ILE A 208 -21.30 -26.67 -16.12
C ILE A 208 -20.18 -26.32 -17.14
N VAL A 209 -19.53 -27.33 -17.73
CA VAL A 209 -18.48 -27.13 -18.73
C VAL A 209 -19.05 -26.57 -20.03
N GLU A 210 -20.12 -27.16 -20.55
CA GLU A 210 -20.75 -26.70 -21.80
C GLU A 210 -21.22 -25.24 -21.71
N GLU A 211 -21.84 -24.85 -20.59
CA GLU A 211 -22.27 -23.46 -20.40
C GLU A 211 -21.09 -22.50 -20.22
N ALA A 212 -19.96 -22.98 -19.69
CA ALA A 212 -18.74 -22.19 -19.66
C ALA A 212 -18.18 -21.97 -21.08
N GLU A 213 -18.16 -23.01 -21.91
CA GLU A 213 -17.66 -22.98 -23.30
C GLU A 213 -18.54 -22.13 -24.24
N LYS A 214 -19.85 -22.02 -23.97
CA LYS A 214 -20.77 -21.15 -24.73
C LYS A 214 -20.60 -19.66 -24.45
N SER A 215 -19.88 -19.30 -23.39
CA SER A 215 -19.75 -17.90 -22.95
C SER A 215 -18.60 -17.19 -23.64
N ASP A 216 -18.89 -16.13 -24.40
CA ASP A 216 -17.90 -15.29 -25.07
C ASP A 216 -16.86 -14.66 -24.11
N ALA A 217 -17.19 -14.57 -22.81
CA ALA A 217 -16.32 -13.98 -21.80
C ALA A 217 -15.31 -14.96 -21.20
N ILE A 218 -15.50 -16.27 -21.42
CA ILE A 218 -14.67 -17.34 -20.83
C ILE A 218 -13.68 -17.85 -21.88
N LEU A 219 -12.44 -18.05 -21.47
CA LEU A 219 -11.38 -18.56 -22.33
C LEU A 219 -11.53 -20.07 -22.58
N GLU A 220 -11.28 -20.46 -23.83
CA GLU A 220 -11.15 -21.87 -24.24
C GLU A 220 -9.80 -22.47 -23.79
N ASP A 221 -8.74 -21.67 -23.73
CA ASP A 221 -7.43 -22.06 -23.19
C ASP A 221 -6.94 -21.01 -22.16
N PRO A 222 -6.81 -21.38 -20.86
CA PRO A 222 -7.02 -22.71 -20.30
C PRO A 222 -8.50 -23.12 -20.23
N ALA A 223 -8.77 -24.38 -20.60
CA ALA A 223 -10.12 -24.92 -20.65
C ALA A 223 -10.87 -24.84 -19.30
N PRO A 224 -12.19 -24.63 -19.32
CA PRO A 224 -13.04 -24.77 -18.15
C PRO A 224 -12.84 -26.13 -17.47
N SER A 225 -12.88 -26.15 -16.14
CA SER A 225 -12.80 -27.40 -15.39
C SER A 225 -13.68 -27.40 -14.17
N VAL A 226 -14.29 -28.55 -13.90
CA VAL A 226 -15.13 -28.79 -12.73
C VAL A 226 -14.54 -29.95 -11.94
N ARG A 227 -14.57 -29.82 -10.61
CA ARG A 227 -14.15 -30.87 -9.69
C ARG A 227 -15.14 -30.95 -8.55
N LEU A 228 -15.53 -32.15 -8.17
CA LEU A 228 -16.16 -32.38 -6.87
C LEU A 228 -15.14 -32.00 -5.78
N THR A 229 -15.48 -31.03 -4.94
CA THR A 229 -14.59 -30.52 -3.90
C THR A 229 -15.08 -30.77 -2.49
N GLU A 230 -16.39 -30.96 -2.29
CA GLU A 230 -16.95 -31.18 -0.97
C GLU A 230 -18.25 -32.01 -1.01
N LEU A 231 -18.47 -32.74 0.08
CA LEU A 231 -19.74 -33.37 0.43
C LEU A 231 -20.25 -32.61 1.66
N ALA A 232 -21.13 -31.63 1.45
CA ALA A 232 -21.60 -30.71 2.49
C ALA A 232 -22.87 -31.25 3.18
N ASP A 233 -23.35 -30.56 4.22
CA ASP A 233 -24.49 -31.01 5.03
C ASP A 233 -25.79 -31.29 4.25
N SER A 234 -25.96 -30.68 3.08
CA SER A 234 -27.18 -30.81 2.27
C SER A 234 -26.95 -30.79 0.76
N TYR A 235 -25.69 -30.83 0.29
CA TYR A 235 -25.38 -30.80 -1.14
C TYR A 235 -24.01 -31.43 -1.46
N VAL A 236 -23.82 -31.84 -2.71
CA VAL A 236 -22.52 -32.20 -3.29
C VAL A 236 -21.96 -30.98 -4.02
N GLY A 237 -20.77 -30.51 -3.61
CA GLY A 237 -20.18 -29.26 -4.12
C GLY A 237 -19.26 -29.47 -5.32
N LEU A 238 -19.67 -28.96 -6.47
CA LEU A 238 -18.92 -28.96 -7.72
C LEU A 238 -18.25 -27.59 -7.93
N GLN A 239 -16.93 -27.51 -7.71
CA GLN A 239 -16.18 -26.28 -7.92
C GLN A 239 -15.76 -26.14 -9.38
N SER A 240 -16.41 -25.22 -10.07
CA SER A 240 -16.01 -24.73 -11.38
C SER A 240 -14.82 -23.77 -11.28
N ARG A 241 -13.89 -23.91 -12.22
CA ARG A 241 -12.74 -23.04 -12.46
C ARG A 241 -12.73 -22.64 -13.93
N ILE A 242 -12.89 -21.34 -14.17
CA ILE A 242 -12.91 -20.75 -15.51
C ILE A 242 -11.93 -19.58 -15.56
N TRP A 243 -11.45 -19.22 -16.74
CA TRP A 243 -10.55 -18.10 -16.96
C TRP A 243 -11.22 -17.06 -17.84
N ILE A 244 -10.97 -15.78 -17.56
CA ILE A 244 -11.44 -14.66 -18.38
C ILE A 244 -10.23 -13.82 -18.80
N ASP A 245 -10.29 -13.20 -19.97
CA ASP A 245 -9.20 -12.41 -20.55
C ASP A 245 -9.32 -10.91 -20.25
N ASP A 246 -8.18 -10.31 -19.94
CA ASP A 246 -7.93 -8.93 -19.51
C ASP A 246 -9.10 -8.22 -18.80
N PRO A 247 -9.69 -8.82 -17.74
CA PRO A 247 -10.96 -8.34 -17.23
C PRO A 247 -10.77 -7.07 -16.40
N SER A 248 -11.63 -6.07 -16.61
CA SER A 248 -11.87 -5.10 -15.55
C SER A 248 -12.61 -5.76 -14.37
N ARG A 249 -12.69 -5.06 -13.22
CA ARG A 249 -13.54 -5.50 -12.11
C ARG A 249 -14.98 -5.75 -12.57
N ALA A 250 -15.50 -4.88 -13.46
CA ALA A 250 -16.87 -4.97 -13.96
C ALA A 250 -17.07 -6.21 -14.82
N ASP A 251 -16.11 -6.51 -15.71
CA ASP A 251 -16.14 -7.71 -16.55
C ASP A 251 -16.13 -8.98 -15.71
N PHE A 252 -15.30 -9.00 -14.66
CA PHE A 252 -15.31 -10.12 -13.71
C PHE A 252 -16.67 -10.31 -13.03
N VAL A 253 -17.33 -9.25 -12.56
CA VAL A 253 -18.68 -9.37 -11.95
C VAL A 253 -19.68 -9.89 -12.96
N LYS A 254 -19.68 -9.29 -14.16
CA LYS A 254 -20.63 -9.60 -15.22
C LYS A 254 -20.48 -11.05 -15.70
N ALA A 255 -19.26 -11.45 -16.07
CA ALA A 255 -18.97 -12.81 -16.52
C ALA A 255 -19.37 -13.84 -15.46
N ARG A 256 -19.10 -13.57 -14.16
CA ARG A 256 -19.54 -14.43 -13.06
C ARG A 256 -21.06 -14.57 -13.01
N ALA A 257 -21.78 -13.45 -13.07
CA ALA A 257 -23.23 -13.43 -12.92
C ALA A 257 -23.91 -14.12 -14.10
N ASP A 258 -23.51 -13.80 -15.32
CA ASP A 258 -24.07 -14.35 -16.55
C ASP A 258 -23.83 -15.86 -16.63
N TYR A 259 -22.60 -16.31 -16.33
CA TYR A 259 -22.25 -17.73 -16.29
C TYR A 259 -23.04 -18.52 -15.24
N VAL A 260 -23.09 -18.03 -13.99
CA VAL A 260 -23.82 -18.70 -12.91
C VAL A 260 -25.32 -18.79 -13.24
N LYS A 261 -25.88 -17.75 -13.85
CA LYS A 261 -27.27 -17.73 -14.29
C LYS A 261 -27.53 -18.76 -15.39
N ALA A 262 -26.65 -18.86 -16.39
CA ALA A 262 -26.78 -19.81 -17.49
C ALA A 262 -26.77 -21.27 -16.98
N VAL A 263 -25.78 -21.62 -16.15
CA VAL A 263 -25.71 -22.96 -15.51
C VAL A 263 -26.96 -23.23 -14.70
N LYS A 264 -27.40 -22.28 -13.87
CA LYS A 264 -28.58 -22.44 -13.02
C LYS A 264 -29.85 -22.68 -13.84
N GLN A 265 -29.98 -22.02 -14.99
CA GLN A 265 -31.11 -22.22 -15.89
C GLN A 265 -31.06 -23.61 -16.54
N ARG A 266 -29.88 -24.06 -17.00
CA ARG A 266 -29.74 -25.41 -17.58
C ARG A 266 -29.97 -26.51 -16.55
N PHE A 267 -29.54 -26.32 -15.31
CA PHE A 267 -29.85 -27.24 -14.22
C PHE A 267 -31.37 -27.39 -14.03
N ASP A 268 -32.11 -26.29 -14.04
CA ASP A 268 -33.58 -26.33 -13.94
C ASP A 268 -34.23 -27.06 -15.15
N GLU A 269 -33.66 -26.91 -16.35
CA GLU A 269 -34.16 -27.55 -17.59
C GLU A 269 -33.88 -29.06 -17.64
N GLU A 270 -32.70 -29.48 -17.18
CA GLU A 270 -32.24 -30.88 -17.20
C GLU A 270 -32.61 -31.64 -15.90
N GLY A 271 -33.27 -30.97 -14.95
CA GLY A 271 -33.77 -31.58 -13.72
C GLY A 271 -32.71 -31.81 -12.63
N ILE A 272 -31.58 -31.09 -12.69
CA ILE A 272 -30.57 -31.10 -11.62
C ILE A 272 -31.05 -30.21 -10.48
N SER A 273 -31.17 -30.78 -9.29
CA SER A 273 -31.73 -30.10 -8.12
C SER A 273 -30.68 -29.24 -7.41
N ILE A 274 -31.06 -28.01 -7.03
CA ILE A 274 -30.28 -27.17 -6.13
C ILE A 274 -30.93 -27.25 -4.74
N PRO A 275 -30.39 -28.04 -3.81
CA PRO A 275 -31.09 -28.40 -2.58
C PRO A 275 -31.19 -27.22 -1.60
N PHE A 276 -32.30 -27.17 -0.88
CA PHE A 276 -32.42 -26.38 0.33
C PHE A 276 -31.70 -27.09 1.49
N PRO A 277 -31.40 -26.38 2.60
CA PRO A 277 -30.90 -27.03 3.80
C PRO A 277 -31.83 -28.16 4.27
N GLN A 278 -31.32 -29.39 4.31
CA GLN A 278 -32.07 -30.58 4.69
C GLN A 278 -31.97 -30.82 6.21
N ARG A 279 -33.04 -31.33 6.82
CA ARG A 279 -33.05 -31.74 8.23
C ARG A 279 -33.80 -33.06 8.38
N THR A 280 -33.11 -34.07 8.88
CA THR A 280 -33.75 -35.33 9.26
C THR A 280 -34.33 -35.19 10.66
N VAL A 281 -35.66 -35.24 10.78
CA VAL A 281 -36.34 -35.29 12.07
C VAL A 281 -36.60 -36.75 12.41
N SER A 282 -35.82 -37.30 13.34
CA SER A 282 -36.07 -38.60 13.93
C SER A 282 -36.64 -38.43 15.34
N GLY A 283 -37.80 -39.01 15.62
CA GLY A 283 -38.38 -39.09 16.96
C GLY A 283 -38.64 -40.54 17.33
N ARG A 284 -38.43 -40.90 18.60
CA ARG A 284 -38.89 -42.18 19.12
C ARG A 284 -40.39 -42.04 19.41
N ASN A 285 -41.23 -42.72 18.63
CA ASN A 285 -42.66 -42.84 18.94
C ASN A 285 -42.87 -43.84 20.08
N GLU A 286 -42.32 -43.56 21.27
CA GLU A 286 -42.71 -44.26 22.49
C GLU A 286 -43.76 -43.40 23.20
N TRP A 287 -44.99 -43.42 22.66
CA TRP A 287 -46.16 -43.35 23.54
C TRP A 287 -46.55 -44.77 23.93
N THR A 288 -45.60 -45.48 24.56
CA THR A 288 -45.84 -46.76 25.21
C THR A 288 -46.30 -46.47 26.64
N ASP A 289 -47.63 -46.47 26.77
CA ASP A 289 -48.40 -46.66 28.00
C ASP A 289 -48.19 -45.65 29.17
N PRO A 290 -49.16 -44.74 29.45
CA PRO A 290 -49.17 -43.88 30.62
C PRO A 290 -49.06 -44.63 31.98
N SER A 291 -49.33 -45.94 32.01
CA SER A 291 -49.21 -46.76 33.22
C SER A 291 -47.77 -46.87 33.75
N SER A 292 -46.75 -46.65 32.91
CA SER A 292 -45.34 -46.69 33.33
C SER A 292 -44.92 -45.52 34.23
N PHE A 293 -45.74 -44.48 34.34
CA PHE A 293 -45.52 -43.34 35.23
C PHE A 293 -46.24 -43.46 36.58
N GLY A 294 -47.13 -44.45 36.74
CA GLY A 294 -47.84 -44.74 37.97
C GLY A 294 -47.20 -45.91 38.70
N GLY A 295 -46.15 -45.64 39.49
CA GLY A 295 -45.62 -46.63 40.41
C GLY A 295 -46.75 -47.16 41.30
N ALA A 296 -47.03 -48.46 41.17
CA ALA A 296 -47.85 -49.19 42.10
C ALA A 296 -47.20 -49.09 43.49
N SER A 297 -47.68 -48.14 44.30
CA SER A 297 -47.53 -48.21 45.74
C SER A 297 -48.46 -49.31 46.24
N ASP A 298 -47.95 -50.54 46.17
CA ASP A 298 -48.52 -51.69 46.87
C ASP A 298 -48.34 -51.46 48.38
N GLY A 299 -49.23 -50.63 48.93
CA GLY A 299 -49.42 -50.46 50.36
C GLY A 299 -50.39 -51.52 50.84
N GLY A 300 -49.88 -52.73 51.08
CA GLY A 300 -50.62 -53.80 51.73
C GLY A 300 -51.19 -53.32 53.07
N VAL A 301 -52.51 -53.16 53.12
CA VAL A 301 -53.26 -53.03 54.37
C VAL A 301 -53.60 -54.45 54.80
N ASP A 302 -52.74 -55.01 55.64
CA ASP A 302 -53.03 -56.22 56.40
C ASP A 302 -54.06 -55.87 57.49
N GLY A 303 -55.24 -56.48 57.39
CA GLY A 303 -56.39 -56.15 58.21
C GLY A 303 -57.43 -57.26 58.23
N GLY A 304 -57.25 -58.23 59.12
CA GLY A 304 -58.41 -58.79 59.83
C GLY A 304 -58.52 -60.32 59.94
N SER A 305 -58.17 -60.79 61.14
CA SER A 305 -58.91 -61.77 61.97
C SER A 305 -58.93 -63.26 61.58
N GLN A 306 -58.27 -63.99 62.48
CA GLN A 306 -58.41 -65.39 62.84
C GLN A 306 -59.87 -65.89 62.90
N ALA A 307 -60.15 -67.03 62.28
CA ALA A 307 -60.49 -68.31 62.93
C ALA A 307 -60.69 -69.40 61.86
#